data_AF-A0A931KEC1-F1
#
_entry.id   AF-A0A931KEC1-F1
#
_cell.length_a   1.000
_cell.length_b   1.000
_cell.length_c   1.000
_cell.angle_alpha   90.00
_cell.angle_beta   90.00
_cell.angle_gamma   90.00
#
_symmetry.space_group_name_H-M   'P 1'
#
loop_
_entity.id
_entity.type
_entity.pdbx_description
1 polymer ?
#
loop_
_entity_poly.entity_id
_entity_poly.type
_entity_poly.pdbx_seq_one_letter_code
_entity_poly.pdbx_strand_id
1 'polypeptide(L)'
;MHSDIVVADITYPNPNVFYELGLRHACKGGTIIIRDLSGPRVPFDIAHLRHIEYENTPSGMKKLSDQFKSYLDHFARVPQAIDNQFQEIAKLTDFKFPDYSDPQNQIMPEVKAMMALMQAPEMLELFARSGRGEEVDQTEIFAMMAKYPQVAGQLLQALFQSGHISFEGNNASRERNLPTRGSSPNKPRKRRRN
;
A
#
# COMPACT_ATOMS: atom_id res chain seq x y z
N MET A 1 -7.82 -8.88 -7.07
CA MET A 1 -7.09 -7.62 -7.32
C MET A 1 -6.62 -7.47 -8.76
N HIS A 2 -6.21 -8.55 -9.43
CA HIS A 2 -5.64 -8.48 -10.79
C HIS A 2 -6.66 -8.30 -11.92
N SER A 3 -7.94 -8.63 -11.69
CA SER A 3 -8.99 -8.46 -12.68
C SER A 3 -9.10 -7.00 -13.15
N ASP A 4 -9.35 -6.80 -14.43
CA ASP A 4 -9.57 -5.46 -14.99
C ASP A 4 -10.94 -4.92 -14.64
N ILE A 5 -11.95 -5.79 -14.71
CA ILE A 5 -13.34 -5.46 -14.43
C ILE A 5 -13.91 -6.51 -13.47
N VAL A 6 -14.69 -6.06 -12.50
CA VAL A 6 -15.41 -6.92 -11.56
C VAL A 6 -16.88 -6.57 -11.62
N VAL A 7 -17.73 -7.60 -11.70
CA VAL A 7 -19.17 -7.46 -11.61
C VAL A 7 -19.60 -7.93 -10.22
N ALA A 8 -20.24 -7.06 -9.46
CA ALA A 8 -20.76 -7.36 -8.14
C ALA A 8 -22.29 -7.38 -8.17
N ASP A 9 -22.87 -8.54 -7.91
CA ASP A 9 -24.32 -8.67 -7.75
C ASP A 9 -24.72 -8.44 -6.29
N ILE A 10 -25.42 -7.34 -6.03
CA ILE A 10 -25.90 -6.95 -4.70
C ILE A 10 -27.40 -7.17 -4.53
N THR A 11 -28.03 -7.99 -5.39
CA THR A 11 -29.46 -8.32 -5.33
C THR A 11 -29.87 -8.76 -3.92
N TYR A 12 -29.06 -9.63 -3.30
CA TYR A 12 -29.26 -10.07 -1.94
C TYR A 12 -28.19 -9.49 -1.02
N PRO A 13 -28.54 -9.13 0.24
CA PRO A 13 -27.61 -8.53 1.16
C PRO A 13 -26.65 -9.57 1.77
N ASN A 14 -25.66 -9.98 0.98
CA ASN A 14 -24.61 -10.89 1.41
C ASN A 14 -23.41 -10.10 1.96
N PRO A 15 -23.09 -10.20 3.26
CA PRO A 15 -21.96 -9.50 3.86
C PRO A 15 -20.62 -9.80 3.20
N ASN A 16 -20.42 -11.01 2.67
CA ASN A 16 -19.17 -11.38 1.99
C ASN A 16 -19.00 -10.60 0.68
N VAL A 17 -20.07 -10.44 -0.09
CA VAL A 17 -20.06 -9.63 -1.33
C VAL A 17 -19.72 -8.18 -1.01
N PHE A 18 -20.24 -7.64 0.10
CA PHE A 18 -19.94 -6.26 0.51
C PHE A 18 -18.49 -6.09 0.94
N TYR A 19 -17.93 -7.07 1.64
CA TYR A 19 -16.51 -7.08 1.99
C TYR A 19 -15.63 -7.11 0.74
N GLU A 20 -15.93 -8.00 -0.21
CA GLU A 20 -15.19 -8.11 -1.47
C GLU A 20 -15.32 -6.84 -2.32
N LEU A 21 -16.51 -6.21 -2.34
CA LEU A 21 -16.75 -4.94 -3.02
C LEU A 21 -15.92 -3.81 -2.40
N GLY A 22 -15.84 -3.74 -1.07
CA GLY A 22 -15.00 -2.79 -0.35
C GLY A 22 -13.51 -2.99 -0.67
N LEU A 23 -13.03 -4.24 -0.66
CA LEU A 23 -11.65 -4.57 -1.03
C LEU A 23 -11.37 -4.20 -2.49
N ARG A 24 -12.30 -4.47 -3.40
CA ARG A 24 -12.20 -4.09 -4.80
C ARG A 24 -12.05 -2.58 -4.95
N HIS A 25 -12.93 -1.80 -4.33
CA HIS A 25 -12.89 -0.33 -4.35
C HIS A 25 -11.57 0.22 -3.80
N ALA A 26 -11.00 -0.41 -2.78
CA ALA A 26 -9.71 0.01 -2.22
C ALA A 26 -8.53 -0.28 -3.16
N CYS A 27 -8.58 -1.38 -3.91
CA CYS A 27 -7.43 -1.81 -4.72
C CYS A 27 -7.35 -1.17 -6.12
N LYS A 28 -8.47 -1.10 -6.87
CA LYS A 28 -8.47 -0.66 -8.28
C LYS A 28 -9.90 -0.35 -8.74
N GLY A 29 -10.08 0.65 -9.60
CA GLY A 29 -11.38 0.92 -10.26
C GLY A 29 -11.76 -0.14 -11.31
N GLY A 30 -12.92 -0.01 -11.94
CA GLY A 30 -13.47 -0.98 -12.90
C GLY A 30 -14.49 -1.92 -12.23
N THR A 31 -15.45 -1.37 -11.51
CA THR A 31 -16.49 -2.13 -10.80
C THR A 31 -17.85 -1.83 -11.41
N ILE A 32 -18.56 -2.88 -11.80
CA ILE A 32 -19.95 -2.81 -12.26
C ILE A 32 -20.82 -3.46 -11.17
N ILE A 33 -21.67 -2.67 -10.54
CA ILE A 33 -22.60 -3.19 -9.52
C ILE A 33 -23.94 -3.42 -10.19
N ILE A 34 -24.56 -4.58 -9.96
CA ILE A 34 -25.86 -4.94 -10.50
C ILE A 34 -26.83 -5.36 -9.39
N ARG A 35 -28.12 -5.20 -9.64
CA ARG A 35 -29.17 -5.58 -8.70
C ARG A 35 -30.46 -5.94 -9.44
N ASP A 36 -31.06 -7.07 -9.11
CA ASP A 36 -32.41 -7.40 -9.55
C ASP A 36 -33.44 -6.54 -8.79
N LEU A 37 -34.36 -5.91 -9.53
CA LEU A 37 -35.46 -5.10 -9.01
C LEU A 37 -36.44 -5.89 -8.13
N SER A 38 -36.55 -7.20 -8.36
CA SER A 38 -37.34 -8.10 -7.52
C SER A 38 -36.65 -8.42 -6.17
N GLY A 39 -35.38 -8.06 -6.03
CA GLY A 39 -34.59 -8.28 -4.83
C GLY A 39 -35.00 -7.38 -3.65
N PRO A 40 -34.60 -7.75 -2.41
CA PRO A 40 -34.79 -6.93 -1.23
C PRO A 40 -34.14 -5.54 -1.37
N ARG A 41 -34.52 -4.63 -0.48
CA ARG A 41 -33.94 -3.28 -0.44
C ARG A 41 -32.44 -3.36 -0.13
N VAL A 42 -31.65 -2.61 -0.90
CA VAL A 42 -30.20 -2.47 -0.66
C VAL A 42 -29.94 -1.83 0.71
N PRO A 43 -29.03 -2.38 1.52
CA PRO A 43 -28.64 -1.80 2.81
C PRO A 43 -28.15 -0.36 2.68
N PHE A 44 -28.44 0.48 3.68
CA PHE A 44 -28.16 1.92 3.61
C PHE A 44 -26.67 2.23 3.38
N ASP A 45 -25.76 1.41 3.92
CA ASP A 45 -24.32 1.57 3.80
C ASP A 45 -23.82 1.56 2.35
N ILE A 46 -24.53 0.88 1.45
CA ILE A 46 -24.15 0.75 0.03
C ILE A 46 -25.22 1.29 -0.92
N ALA A 47 -26.33 1.79 -0.41
CA ALA A 47 -27.44 2.31 -1.21
C ALA A 47 -27.05 3.54 -2.04
N HIS A 48 -26.02 4.28 -1.61
CA HIS A 48 -25.48 5.43 -2.34
C HIS A 48 -24.59 5.05 -3.53
N LEU A 49 -24.18 3.78 -3.64
CA LEU A 49 -23.36 3.30 -4.73
C LEU A 49 -24.19 3.19 -6.02
N ARG A 50 -23.62 3.71 -7.12
CA ARG A 50 -24.23 3.56 -8.45
C ARG A 50 -24.26 2.09 -8.84
N HIS A 51 -25.44 1.58 -9.17
CA HIS A 51 -25.65 0.22 -9.62
C HIS A 51 -26.65 0.18 -10.76
N ILE A 52 -26.55 -0.86 -11.57
CA ILE A 52 -27.51 -1.14 -12.64
C ILE A 52 -28.63 -1.98 -12.05
N GLU A 53 -29.83 -1.42 -12.02
CA GLU A 53 -31.04 -2.17 -11.70
C GLU A 53 -31.56 -2.89 -12.94
N TYR A 54 -31.87 -4.19 -12.81
CA TYR A 54 -32.37 -5.01 -13.90
C TYR A 54 -33.58 -5.85 -13.50
N GLU A 55 -34.31 -6.33 -14.50
CA GLU A 55 -35.37 -7.33 -14.32
C GLU A 55 -34.95 -8.61 -15.03
N ASN A 56 -35.18 -9.77 -14.41
CA ASN A 56 -34.93 -11.07 -15.03
C ASN A 56 -36.02 -11.44 -16.06
N THR A 57 -36.18 -10.59 -17.07
CA THR A 57 -37.07 -10.78 -18.23
C THR A 57 -36.25 -10.64 -19.51
N PRO A 58 -36.68 -11.18 -20.66
CA PRO A 58 -35.93 -11.05 -21.92
C PRO A 58 -35.63 -9.59 -22.29
N SER A 59 -36.57 -8.68 -22.06
CA SER A 59 -36.38 -7.25 -22.29
C SER A 59 -35.45 -6.61 -21.24
N GLY A 60 -35.57 -7.00 -19.98
CA GLY A 60 -34.68 -6.54 -18.90
C GLY A 60 -33.22 -6.97 -19.11
N MET A 61 -32.99 -8.22 -19.49
CA MET A 61 -31.65 -8.74 -19.81
C MET A 61 -31.04 -8.06 -21.03
N LYS A 62 -31.85 -7.70 -22.03
CA LYS A 62 -31.38 -6.90 -23.17
C LYS A 62 -30.92 -5.51 -22.73
N LYS A 63 -31.72 -4.80 -21.91
CA LYS A 63 -31.34 -3.50 -21.34
C LYS A 63 -30.06 -3.58 -20.52
N LEU A 64 -29.96 -4.61 -19.66
CA LEU A 64 -28.76 -4.88 -18.87
C LEU A 64 -27.54 -5.03 -19.78
N SER A 65 -27.63 -5.86 -20.83
CA SER A 65 -26.54 -6.06 -21.79
C SER A 65 -26.09 -4.74 -22.45
N ASP A 66 -27.03 -3.87 -22.83
CA ASP A 66 -26.70 -2.58 -23.46
C ASP A 66 -26.05 -1.61 -22.46
N GLN A 67 -26.47 -1.62 -21.20
CA GLN A 67 -25.80 -0.87 -20.13
C GLN A 67 -24.39 -1.41 -19.87
N PHE A 68 -24.21 -2.74 -19.82
CA PHE A 68 -22.89 -3.35 -19.70
C PHE A 68 -21.94 -2.87 -20.79
N LYS A 69 -22.35 -2.90 -22.07
CA LYS A 69 -21.53 -2.38 -23.17
C LYS A 69 -21.10 -0.94 -22.93
N SER A 70 -22.01 -0.09 -22.47
CA SER A 70 -21.72 1.32 -22.17
C SER A 70 -20.67 1.47 -21.06
N TYR A 71 -20.74 0.66 -20.00
CA TYR A 71 -19.74 0.63 -18.94
C TYR A 71 -18.38 0.12 -19.42
N LEU A 72 -18.37 -0.96 -20.21
CA LEU A 72 -17.14 -1.52 -20.78
C LEU A 72 -16.44 -0.51 -21.70
N ASP A 73 -17.21 0.15 -22.57
CA ASP A 73 -16.70 1.20 -23.45
C ASP A 73 -16.12 2.38 -22.66
N HIS A 74 -16.77 2.76 -21.55
CA HIS A 74 -16.25 3.80 -20.67
C HIS A 74 -14.91 3.42 -20.04
N PHE A 75 -14.82 2.21 -19.47
CA PHE A 75 -13.58 1.72 -18.86
C PHE A 75 -12.45 1.53 -19.89
N ALA A 76 -12.78 1.15 -21.13
CA ALA A 76 -11.82 1.05 -22.21
C ALA A 76 -11.25 2.43 -22.61
N ARG A 77 -12.06 3.48 -22.59
CA ARG A 77 -11.62 4.86 -22.89
C ARG A 77 -10.83 5.50 -21.75
N VAL A 78 -11.13 5.13 -20.51
CA VAL A 78 -10.49 5.68 -19.31
C VAL A 78 -10.03 4.54 -18.39
N PRO A 79 -8.91 3.89 -18.72
CA PRO A 79 -8.33 2.85 -17.88
C PRO A 79 -7.87 3.52 -16.59
N GLN A 80 -8.46 3.16 -15.45
CA GLN A 80 -8.33 3.83 -14.14
C GLN A 80 -9.25 5.03 -13.88
N ALA A 81 -10.42 5.08 -14.53
CA ALA A 81 -11.50 5.92 -14.05
C ALA A 81 -11.80 5.62 -12.57
N ILE A 82 -11.88 6.68 -11.77
CA ILE A 82 -12.38 6.59 -10.39
C ILE A 82 -13.88 6.36 -10.48
N ASP A 83 -14.35 5.26 -9.90
CA ASP A 83 -15.74 4.81 -9.98
C ASP A 83 -16.43 4.71 -8.62
N ASN A 84 -15.71 4.98 -7.54
CA ASN A 84 -16.20 4.88 -6.18
C ASN A 84 -15.72 6.05 -5.29
N GLN A 85 -16.53 6.38 -4.30
CA GLN A 85 -16.29 7.50 -3.39
C GLN A 85 -14.99 7.34 -2.57
N PHE A 86 -14.58 6.11 -2.27
CA PHE A 86 -13.36 5.86 -1.50
C PHE A 86 -12.11 6.35 -2.25
N GLN A 87 -12.01 6.03 -3.55
CA GLN A 87 -10.95 6.52 -4.41
C GLN A 87 -11.04 8.04 -4.67
N GLU A 88 -12.25 8.60 -4.76
CA GLU A 88 -12.43 10.07 -4.86
C GLU A 88 -11.85 10.78 -3.63
N ILE A 89 -12.18 10.31 -2.42
CA ILE A 89 -11.66 10.87 -1.16
C ILE A 89 -10.15 10.70 -1.07
N ALA A 90 -9.62 9.53 -1.44
CA ALA A 90 -8.17 9.30 -1.44
C ALA A 90 -7.44 10.29 -2.37
N LYS A 91 -8.00 10.53 -3.57
CA LYS A 91 -7.47 11.53 -4.50
C LYS A 91 -7.57 12.96 -3.96
N LEU A 92 -8.70 13.31 -3.34
CA LEU A 92 -8.93 14.66 -2.80
C LEU A 92 -8.01 14.98 -1.60
N THR A 93 -7.67 13.98 -0.81
CA THR A 93 -6.86 14.13 0.41
C THR A 93 -5.37 13.86 0.18
N ASP A 94 -4.96 13.52 -1.05
CA ASP A 94 -3.61 13.01 -1.37
C ASP A 94 -3.20 11.82 -0.47
N PHE A 95 -4.18 10.98 -0.11
CA PHE A 95 -3.94 9.83 0.74
C PHE A 95 -3.14 8.77 -0.01
N LYS A 96 -2.01 8.38 0.56
CA LYS A 96 -1.12 7.33 0.02
C LYS A 96 -1.37 6.02 0.75
N PHE A 97 -1.73 4.99 -0.01
CA PHE A 97 -1.87 3.64 0.53
C PHE A 97 -0.51 3.07 0.94
N PRO A 98 -0.44 2.30 2.03
CA PRO A 98 0.80 1.62 2.40
C PRO A 98 1.26 0.69 1.28
N ASP A 99 2.55 0.80 0.93
CA ASP A 99 3.18 -0.14 0.02
C ASP A 99 3.67 -1.35 0.81
N TYR A 100 2.97 -2.47 0.66
CA TYR A 100 3.35 -3.75 1.26
C TYR A 100 4.27 -4.57 0.34
N SER A 101 4.51 -4.10 -0.89
CA SER A 101 5.59 -4.65 -1.71
C SER A 101 6.88 -4.07 -1.16
N ASP A 102 7.57 -4.84 -0.33
CA ASP A 102 8.87 -4.43 0.20
C ASP A 102 9.98 -5.09 -0.63
N PRO A 103 10.48 -4.43 -1.69
CA PRO A 103 11.67 -4.89 -2.39
C PRO A 103 12.95 -4.68 -1.57
N GLN A 104 12.94 -3.85 -0.51
CA GLN A 104 14.10 -3.61 0.35
C GLN A 104 14.27 -4.70 1.43
N ASN A 105 13.20 -5.38 1.86
CA ASN A 105 13.30 -6.58 2.72
C ASN A 105 13.80 -7.83 2.00
N GLN A 106 13.82 -7.85 0.65
CA GLN A 106 14.22 -9.04 -0.09
C GLN A 106 15.73 -9.17 -0.26
N ILE A 107 16.47 -8.06 -0.27
CA ILE A 107 17.92 -8.05 -0.43
C ILE A 107 18.51 -7.56 0.88
N MET A 108 19.19 -8.46 1.61
CA MET A 108 19.92 -8.11 2.82
C MET A 108 20.82 -6.88 2.55
N PRO A 109 20.89 -5.89 3.46
CA PRO A 109 21.72 -4.70 3.27
C PRO A 109 23.16 -5.04 2.87
N GLU A 110 23.72 -6.12 3.40
CA GLU A 110 25.04 -6.64 3.08
C GLU A 110 25.16 -7.09 1.61
N VAL A 111 24.12 -7.72 1.06
CA VAL A 111 24.06 -8.14 -0.34
C VAL A 111 23.94 -6.91 -1.25
N LYS A 112 23.18 -5.88 -0.83
CA LYS A 112 23.07 -4.61 -1.55
C LYS A 112 24.41 -3.86 -1.57
N ALA A 113 25.11 -3.81 -0.43
CA ALA A 113 26.46 -3.27 -0.34
C ALA A 113 27.44 -4.03 -1.25
N MET A 114 27.39 -5.36 -1.25
CA MET A 114 28.23 -6.21 -2.10
C MET A 114 27.97 -5.96 -3.59
N MET A 115 26.70 -5.95 -4.03
CA MET A 115 26.34 -5.66 -5.42
C MET A 115 26.77 -4.26 -5.86
N ALA A 116 26.68 -3.27 -4.98
CA ALA A 116 27.15 -1.92 -5.24
C ALA A 116 28.68 -1.89 -5.43
N LEU A 117 29.44 -2.56 -4.56
CA LEU A 117 30.90 -2.65 -4.68
C LEU A 117 31.36 -3.39 -5.96
N MET A 118 30.61 -4.40 -6.42
CA MET A 118 30.90 -5.07 -7.70
C MET A 118 30.82 -4.13 -8.91
N GLN A 119 30.06 -3.04 -8.82
CA GLN A 119 29.98 -2.01 -9.86
C GLN A 119 31.17 -1.01 -9.82
N ALA A 120 31.98 -1.04 -8.75
CA ALA A 120 33.12 -0.16 -8.55
C ALA A 120 34.34 -0.98 -8.08
N PRO A 121 35.04 -1.69 -8.99
CA PRO A 121 36.14 -2.60 -8.65
C PRO A 121 37.28 -1.92 -7.88
N GLU A 122 37.54 -0.64 -8.17
CA GLU A 122 38.53 0.16 -7.46
C GLU A 122 38.14 0.45 -6.00
N MET A 123 36.84 0.64 -5.70
CA MET A 123 36.37 0.77 -4.31
C MET A 123 36.43 -0.56 -3.59
N LEU A 124 36.09 -1.67 -4.27
CA LEU A 124 36.24 -3.01 -3.72
C LEU A 124 37.70 -3.29 -3.31
N GLU A 125 38.65 -2.92 -4.16
CA GLU A 125 40.08 -3.04 -3.87
C GLU A 125 40.50 -2.20 -2.65
N LEU A 126 40.03 -0.96 -2.58
CA LEU A 126 40.26 -0.08 -1.43
C LEU A 126 39.78 -0.70 -0.11
N PHE A 127 38.55 -1.25 -0.09
CA PHE A 127 38.01 -1.93 1.09
C PHE A 127 38.74 -3.24 1.40
N ALA A 128 39.19 -3.98 0.38
CA ALA A 128 39.98 -5.20 0.57
C ALA A 128 41.36 -4.92 1.17
N ARG A 129 42.01 -3.81 0.78
CA ARG A 129 43.27 -3.33 1.38
C ARG A 129 43.07 -2.95 2.84
N SER A 130 42.02 -2.20 3.15
CA SER A 130 41.66 -1.84 4.53
C SER A 130 41.41 -3.10 5.40
N GLY A 131 40.71 -4.11 4.87
CA GLY A 131 40.46 -5.37 5.56
C GLY A 131 41.72 -6.22 5.84
N ARG A 132 42.80 -6.01 5.09
CA ARG A 132 44.12 -6.64 5.34
C ARG A 132 44.97 -5.89 6.37
N GLY A 133 44.47 -4.77 6.92
CA GLY A 133 45.19 -3.94 7.88
C GLY A 133 46.18 -2.96 7.25
N GLU A 134 46.07 -2.69 5.94
CA GLU A 134 46.81 -1.60 5.31
C GLU A 134 46.23 -0.24 5.76
N GLU A 135 47.08 0.73 6.08
CA GLU A 135 46.62 2.11 6.30
C GLU A 135 46.07 2.67 4.99
N VAL A 136 44.78 2.98 4.98
CA VAL A 136 44.10 3.61 3.85
C VAL A 136 43.91 5.08 4.16
N ASP A 137 44.36 5.95 3.25
CA ASP A 137 44.25 7.39 3.37
C ASP A 137 42.78 7.82 3.28
N GLN A 138 42.32 8.68 4.21
CA GLN A 138 40.97 9.23 4.19
C GLN A 138 40.68 10.05 2.92
N THR A 139 41.71 10.68 2.34
CA THR A 139 41.57 11.43 1.08
C THR A 139 41.32 10.49 -0.11
N GLU A 140 41.92 9.29 -0.10
CA GLU A 140 41.69 8.24 -1.09
C GLU A 140 40.24 7.74 -1.02
N ILE A 141 39.72 7.48 0.19
CA ILE A 141 38.32 7.11 0.42
C ILE A 141 37.36 8.19 -0.09
N PHE A 142 37.63 9.46 0.23
CA PHE A 142 36.78 10.56 -0.19
C PHE A 142 36.79 10.75 -1.71
N ALA A 143 37.96 10.66 -2.35
CA ALA A 143 38.10 10.72 -3.80
C ALA A 143 37.31 9.61 -4.51
N MET A 144 37.31 8.41 -3.92
CA MET A 144 36.59 7.25 -4.45
C MET A 144 35.07 7.40 -4.29
N MET A 145 34.60 7.94 -3.16
CA MET A 145 33.18 8.29 -2.99
C MET A 145 32.73 9.37 -3.98
N ALA A 146 33.58 10.38 -4.25
CA ALA A 146 33.29 11.43 -5.21
C ALA A 146 33.29 10.92 -6.67
N LYS A 147 34.16 9.95 -6.99
CA LYS A 147 34.22 9.30 -8.31
C LYS A 147 33.00 8.40 -8.58
N TYR A 148 32.47 7.76 -7.54
CA TYR A 148 31.35 6.83 -7.63
C TYR A 148 30.17 7.23 -6.71
N PRO A 149 29.52 8.38 -6.95
CA PRO A 149 28.53 8.93 -6.02
C PRO A 149 27.29 8.04 -5.85
N GLN A 150 26.89 7.33 -6.91
CA GLN A 150 25.75 6.41 -6.86
C GLN A 150 26.05 5.16 -6.02
N VAL A 151 27.23 4.56 -6.21
CA VAL A 151 27.67 3.38 -5.45
C VAL A 151 27.94 3.73 -3.99
N ALA A 152 28.60 4.87 -3.74
CA ALA A 152 28.85 5.38 -2.39
C ALA A 152 27.53 5.65 -1.63
N GLY A 153 26.54 6.25 -2.30
CA GLY A 153 25.21 6.45 -1.71
C GLY A 153 24.51 5.14 -1.35
N GLN A 154 24.59 4.13 -2.20
CA GLN A 154 24.01 2.80 -1.93
C GLN A 154 24.74 2.08 -0.78
N LEU A 155 26.07 2.18 -0.73
CA LEU A 155 26.89 1.59 0.33
C LEU A 155 26.60 2.24 1.69
N LEU A 156 26.55 3.56 1.76
CA LEU A 156 26.19 4.29 2.98
C LEU A 156 24.77 3.94 3.44
N GLN A 157 23.82 3.84 2.49
CA GLN A 157 22.46 3.43 2.81
C GLN A 157 22.42 2.01 3.39
N ALA A 158 23.17 1.07 2.80
CA ALA A 158 23.24 -0.31 3.28
C ALA A 158 23.87 -0.41 4.68
N LEU A 159 24.97 0.29 4.93
CA LEU A 159 25.63 0.32 6.25
C LEU A 159 24.74 0.96 7.33
N PHE A 160 23.92 1.95 6.95
CA PHE A 160 22.96 2.57 7.86
C PHE A 160 21.83 1.59 8.18
N GLN A 161 21.32 0.88 7.17
CA GLN A 161 20.27 -0.13 7.32
C GLN A 161 20.73 -1.37 8.12
N SER A 162 22.01 -1.74 8.05
CA SER A 162 22.60 -2.86 8.82
C SER A 162 23.00 -2.47 10.26
N GLY A 163 22.95 -1.18 10.61
CA GLY A 163 23.38 -0.67 11.92
C GLY A 163 24.90 -0.53 12.09
N HIS A 164 25.68 -0.60 11.02
CA HIS A 164 27.14 -0.39 11.06
C HIS A 164 27.53 1.10 11.11
N ILE A 165 26.65 1.99 10.65
CA ILE A 165 26.79 3.44 10.83
C ILE A 165 25.51 4.02 11.43
N SER A 166 25.66 4.98 12.33
CA SER A 166 24.58 5.77 12.89
C SER A 166 24.87 7.24 12.66
N PHE A 167 23.92 7.97 12.05
CA PHE A 167 24.02 9.41 11.86
C PHE A 167 23.51 10.21 13.07
N GLU A 168 23.19 9.53 14.18
CA GLU A 168 22.77 10.18 15.42
C GLU A 168 23.98 10.74 16.18
N GLY A 169 24.30 12.00 15.87
CA GLY A 169 24.98 12.86 16.82
C GLY A 169 24.08 13.13 18.03
N ASN A 170 24.46 12.57 19.18
CA ASN A 170 24.20 13.12 20.51
C ASN A 170 22.81 13.74 20.78
N ASN A 171 21.74 12.93 20.68
CA ASN A 171 20.44 13.24 21.28
C ASN A 171 19.92 12.06 22.13
N ALA A 172 20.83 11.46 22.90
CA ALA A 172 20.47 10.52 23.96
C ALA A 172 19.87 11.27 25.16
N SER A 173 18.62 11.74 25.05
CA SER A 173 17.69 11.97 26.17
C SER A 173 16.41 12.72 25.74
N ARG A 174 15.62 12.17 24.82
CA ARG A 174 14.18 12.50 24.72
C ARG A 174 13.50 11.51 23.78
N GLU A 175 12.93 10.47 24.39
CA GLU A 175 11.70 9.74 23.99
C GLU A 175 11.73 8.31 24.56
N ARG A 176 11.69 8.21 25.89
CA ARG A 176 10.95 7.13 26.54
C ARG A 176 9.76 7.75 27.22
N ASN A 177 8.67 7.89 26.46
CA ASN A 177 7.32 8.04 26.98
C ASN A 177 6.35 7.56 25.89
N LEU A 178 6.33 6.25 25.63
CA LEU A 178 5.10 5.64 25.15
C LEU A 178 4.07 5.77 26.28
N PRO A 179 2.86 6.31 26.02
CA PRO A 179 1.80 6.30 27.01
C PRO A 179 1.40 4.84 27.27
N THR A 180 1.68 4.39 28.49
CA THR A 180 1.16 3.14 29.03
C THR A 180 -0.36 3.19 28.97
N ARG A 181 -0.95 2.13 28.40
CA ARG A 181 -2.40 1.90 28.37
C ARG A 181 -2.97 2.11 29.77
N GLY A 182 -3.78 3.16 29.91
CA GLY A 182 -4.52 3.47 31.11
C GLY A 182 -5.37 2.27 31.54
N SER A 183 -5.09 1.81 32.76
CA SER A 183 -5.94 0.95 33.57
C SER A 183 -7.37 1.50 33.63
N SER A 184 -8.32 0.68 33.18
CA SER A 184 -9.75 0.95 33.24
C SER A 184 -10.23 1.05 34.70
N PRO A 185 -10.90 2.14 35.13
CA PRO A 185 -11.43 2.24 36.49
C PRO A 185 -12.69 1.38 36.64
N ASN A 186 -12.61 0.43 37.57
CA ASN A 186 -13.67 -0.46 38.01
C ASN A 186 -14.90 0.35 38.50
N LYS A 187 -16.03 0.28 37.79
CA LYS A 187 -17.30 0.91 38.22
C LYS A 187 -17.93 0.08 39.35
N PRO A 188 -18.34 0.68 40.48
CA PRO A 188 -19.00 -0.04 41.56
C PRO A 188 -20.46 -0.39 41.18
N ARG A 189 -20.82 -1.67 41.33
CA ARG A 189 -22.18 -2.19 41.25
C ARG A 189 -23.05 -1.56 42.36
N LYS A 190 -23.94 -0.64 42.00
CA LYS A 190 -25.04 -0.21 42.88
C LYS A 190 -26.10 -1.31 42.94
N ARG A 191 -26.15 -1.99 44.09
CA ARG A 191 -27.36 -2.68 44.58
C ARG A 191 -28.47 -1.65 44.77
N ARG A 192 -29.66 -1.91 44.23
CA ARG A 192 -30.91 -1.40 44.78
C ARG A 192 -31.87 -2.56 44.92
N ARG A 193 -32.14 -2.91 46.19
CA ARG A 193 -33.38 -3.54 46.64
C ARG A 193 -34.44 -2.44 46.67
N ASN A 194 -35.57 -2.69 46.04
CA ASN A 194 -36.91 -2.76 46.62
C ASN A 194 -37.88 -3.07 45.49
#